data_AF-A0A7Y2L016-F1
#
_entry.id   AF-A0A7Y2L016-F1
#
_cell.length_a   1.000
_cell.length_b   1.000
_cell.length_c   1.000
_cell.angle_alpha   90.00
_cell.angle_beta   90.00
_cell.angle_gamma   90.00
#
_symmetry.space_group_name_H-M   'P 1'
#
loop_
_entity.id
_entity.type
_entity.pdbx_description
1 polymer ?
#
loop_
_entity_poly.entity_id
_entity_poly.type
_entity_poly.pdbx_seq_one_letter_code
_entity_poly.pdbx_strand_id
1 'polypeptide(L)'
;MLRLRMCAFARRINYWGLLSLSAISLTTTAVRADYSFDSSFLEIGGGNSSAEVAEQVKAMSQSQLPGIYRVDLSLSNRYLEQRDLQFVRETPSQTSTPSGLFPCFSLQALTDFGVDPERLKNTEISADNCVYFQGDLTGITYDYDFNKQQLDLQV
;
A
#
# COMPACT_ATOMS: atom_id res chain seq x y z
N MET A 1 78.04 20.59 43.53
CA MET A 1 76.94 21.40 42.96
C MET A 1 75.64 20.86 43.51
N LEU A 2 74.94 21.67 44.31
CA LEU A 2 73.90 21.26 45.25
C LEU A 2 72.51 21.34 44.57
N ARG A 3 71.68 20.33 44.81
CA ARG A 3 70.29 20.19 44.34
C ARG A 3 69.43 21.40 44.73
N LEU A 4 68.63 21.93 43.79
CA LEU A 4 67.44 22.71 44.12
C LEU A 4 66.18 21.89 43.84
N ARG A 5 65.44 21.62 44.92
CA ARG A 5 64.07 21.11 44.92
C ARG A 5 63.13 22.25 44.54
N MET A 6 62.10 22.00 43.73
CA MET A 6 60.88 22.81 43.78
C MET A 6 59.63 21.97 43.55
N CYS A 7 58.96 21.77 44.69
CA CYS A 7 57.56 21.51 45.01
C CYS A 7 56.54 21.23 43.89
N ALA A 8 55.91 20.06 44.01
CA ALA A 8 54.63 19.74 43.42
C ALA A 8 53.50 20.58 44.06
N PHE A 9 52.77 21.34 43.24
CA PHE A 9 51.48 21.91 43.61
C PHE A 9 50.39 21.16 42.85
N ALA A 10 49.84 20.12 43.48
CA ALA A 10 48.63 19.46 43.00
C ALA A 10 47.43 20.37 43.28
N ARG A 11 46.97 21.12 42.29
CA ARG A 11 45.65 21.78 42.36
C ARG A 11 44.58 20.71 42.16
N ARG A 12 43.86 20.35 43.23
CA ARG A 12 42.59 19.62 43.13
C ARG A 12 41.59 20.52 42.38
N ILE A 13 41.39 20.24 41.10
CA ILE A 13 40.31 20.86 40.32
C ILE A 13 39.04 20.07 40.62
N ASN A 14 38.06 20.76 41.21
CA ASN A 14 36.80 20.19 41.64
C ASN A 14 35.86 20.11 40.41
N TYR A 15 35.86 18.98 39.70
CA TYR A 15 35.03 18.76 38.50
C TYR A 15 33.58 18.37 38.85
N TRP A 16 32.90 19.19 39.66
CA TRP A 16 31.46 19.03 39.98
C TRP A 16 30.52 19.79 39.03
N GLY A 17 31.02 20.26 37.87
CA GLY A 17 30.26 21.09 36.93
C GLY A 17 30.27 20.61 35.47
N LEU A 18 30.58 19.33 35.19
CA LEU A 18 30.67 18.80 33.82
C LEU A 18 29.68 17.66 33.53
N LEU A 19 28.54 17.61 34.22
CA LEU A 19 27.52 16.57 34.03
C LEU A 19 26.23 17.06 33.35
N SER A 20 26.18 18.31 32.88
CA SER A 20 24.95 18.94 32.38
C SER A 20 25.02 19.41 30.92
N LEU A 21 25.79 18.76 30.04
CA LEU A 21 25.95 19.26 28.65
C LEU A 21 25.97 18.21 27.52
N SER A 22 25.53 16.97 27.76
CA SER A 22 25.55 15.92 26.71
C SER A 22 24.24 15.14 26.59
N ALA A 23 23.11 15.84 26.64
CA ALA A 23 21.80 15.28 26.28
C ALA A 23 21.03 16.22 25.34
N ILE A 24 21.66 16.63 24.24
CA ILE A 24 20.90 17.05 23.05
C ILE A 24 20.85 15.81 22.15
N SER A 25 19.92 14.91 22.48
CA SER A 25 19.51 13.86 21.57
C SER A 25 19.04 14.52 20.27
N LEU A 26 19.64 14.15 19.15
CA LEU A 26 19.16 14.50 17.82
C LEU A 26 17.71 14.01 17.69
N THR A 27 16.74 14.88 17.91
CA THR A 27 15.37 14.67 17.42
C THR A 27 15.42 14.95 15.92
N THR A 28 15.83 13.96 15.14
CA THR A 28 15.65 14.02 13.69
C THR A 28 14.15 14.03 13.43
N THR A 29 13.59 15.20 13.17
CA THR A 29 12.25 15.34 12.62
C THR A 29 12.28 14.70 11.24
N ALA A 30 11.68 13.52 11.11
CA ALA A 30 11.46 12.93 9.81
C ALA A 30 10.51 13.87 9.04
N VAL A 31 11.06 14.71 8.17
CA VAL A 31 10.27 15.48 7.20
C VAL A 31 9.71 14.46 6.22
N ARG A 32 8.45 14.07 6.41
CA ARG A 32 7.69 13.31 5.42
C ARG A 32 7.27 14.31 4.35
N ALA A 33 8.12 14.49 3.34
CA ALA A 33 7.72 15.16 2.12
C ALA A 33 6.67 14.24 1.46
N ASP A 34 5.42 14.68 1.47
CA ASP A 34 4.36 13.98 0.76
C ASP A 34 4.51 14.25 -0.74
N TYR A 35 4.30 13.24 -1.57
CA TYR A 35 4.40 13.40 -3.02
C TYR A 35 3.05 13.92 -3.53
N SER A 36 3.05 15.11 -4.14
CA SER A 36 1.89 15.64 -4.84
C SER A 36 2.14 15.70 -6.33
N PHE A 37 1.09 15.43 -7.11
CA PHE A 37 1.10 15.58 -8.57
C PHE A 37 0.25 16.80 -8.94
N ASP A 38 0.79 17.66 -9.80
CA ASP A 38 0.07 18.82 -10.34
C ASP A 38 -0.83 18.37 -11.50
N SER A 39 -2.14 18.44 -11.31
CA SER A 39 -3.13 17.99 -12.30
C SER A 39 -3.07 18.76 -13.62
N SER A 40 -2.46 19.95 -13.66
CA SER A 40 -2.28 20.71 -14.91
C SER A 40 -1.38 20.02 -15.93
N PHE A 41 -0.56 19.04 -15.50
CA PHE A 41 0.23 18.22 -16.41
C PHE A 41 -0.58 17.14 -17.15
N LEU A 42 -1.84 16.90 -16.77
CA LEU A 42 -2.72 16.03 -17.52
C LEU A 42 -3.44 16.85 -18.59
N GLU A 43 -3.26 16.48 -19.85
CA GLU A 43 -3.98 17.12 -20.98
C GLU A 43 -5.48 16.75 -21.03
N ILE A 44 -5.99 16.04 -20.03
CA ILE A 44 -7.39 15.67 -19.88
C ILE A 44 -8.20 16.97 -19.74
N GLY A 45 -8.95 17.32 -20.79
CA GLY A 45 -9.74 18.57 -20.85
C GLY A 45 -9.09 19.73 -21.61
N GLY A 46 -8.01 19.51 -22.36
CA GLY A 46 -7.44 20.53 -23.26
C GLY A 46 -6.63 21.61 -22.56
N GLY A 47 -5.90 21.26 -21.49
CA GLY A 47 -4.97 22.16 -20.80
C GLY A 47 -5.56 22.95 -19.62
N ASN A 48 -6.85 22.80 -19.34
CA ASN A 48 -7.47 23.26 -18.09
C ASN A 48 -7.86 22.03 -17.26
N SER A 49 -7.06 21.65 -16.25
CA SER A 49 -7.41 20.51 -15.41
C SER A 49 -8.74 20.80 -14.71
N SER A 50 -9.79 20.03 -15.01
CA SER A 50 -11.08 20.18 -14.34
C SER A 50 -10.96 19.77 -12.87
N ALA A 51 -11.91 20.21 -12.03
CA ALA A 51 -11.98 19.77 -10.64
C ALA A 51 -12.04 18.23 -10.52
N GLU A 52 -12.65 17.55 -11.50
CA GLU A 52 -12.75 16.09 -11.57
C GLU A 52 -11.37 15.45 -11.83
N VAL A 53 -10.55 16.04 -12.71
CA VAL A 53 -9.18 15.57 -12.97
C VAL A 53 -8.31 15.74 -11.72
N ALA A 54 -8.44 16.88 -11.02
CA ALA A 54 -7.73 17.09 -9.75
C ALA A 54 -8.16 16.08 -8.67
N GLU A 55 -9.45 15.75 -8.59
CA GLU A 55 -9.96 14.74 -7.68
C GLU A 55 -9.47 13.33 -8.05
N GLN A 56 -9.43 12.98 -9.33
CA GLN A 56 -8.88 11.71 -9.80
C GLN A 56 -7.39 11.59 -9.50
N VAL A 57 -6.60 12.63 -9.75
CA VAL A 57 -5.17 12.68 -9.38
C VAL A 57 -5.01 12.43 -7.88
N LYS A 58 -5.81 13.09 -7.05
CA LYS A 58 -5.77 12.92 -5.60
C LYS A 58 -6.14 11.49 -5.19
N ALA A 59 -7.12 10.88 -5.85
CA ALA A 59 -7.48 9.48 -5.62
C ALA A 59 -6.35 8.53 -6.03
N MET A 60 -5.68 8.79 -7.17
CA MET A 60 -4.53 8.03 -7.65
C MET A 60 -3.31 8.12 -6.71
N SER A 61 -3.16 9.23 -5.98
CA SER A 61 -2.14 9.36 -4.94
C SER A 61 -2.36 8.41 -3.75
N GLN A 62 -3.58 7.88 -3.57
CA GLN A 62 -3.94 7.01 -2.45
C GLN A 62 -4.02 5.54 -2.85
N SER A 63 -4.53 5.25 -4.05
CA SER A 63 -4.67 3.89 -4.60
C SER A 63 -4.86 3.92 -6.10
N GLN A 64 -4.95 2.75 -6.75
CA GLN A 64 -5.35 2.69 -8.15
C GLN A 64 -6.85 2.98 -8.31
N LEU A 65 -7.25 3.47 -9.50
CA LEU A 65 -8.65 3.75 -9.80
C LEU A 65 -9.41 2.46 -10.10
N PRO A 66 -10.69 2.33 -9.69
CA PRO A 66 -11.54 1.24 -10.15
C PRO A 66 -11.79 1.36 -11.66
N GLY A 67 -11.97 0.23 -12.34
CA GLY A 67 -12.09 0.20 -13.80
C GLY A 67 -11.92 -1.20 -14.37
N ILE A 68 -11.90 -1.29 -15.70
CA ILE A 68 -11.61 -2.54 -16.41
C ILE A 68 -10.13 -2.55 -16.79
N TYR A 69 -9.44 -3.62 -16.42
CA TYR A 69 -8.02 -3.83 -16.68
C TYR A 69 -7.82 -5.13 -17.45
N ARG A 70 -6.90 -5.10 -18.42
CA ARG A 70 -6.46 -6.30 -19.15
C ARG A 70 -5.34 -6.96 -18.34
N VAL A 71 -5.63 -8.11 -17.75
CA VAL A 71 -4.71 -8.80 -16.82
C VAL A 71 -4.34 -10.20 -17.30
N ASP A 72 -3.12 -10.62 -16.98
CA ASP A 72 -2.69 -12.01 -17.02
C ASP A 72 -3.17 -12.72 -15.74
N LEU A 73 -4.18 -13.57 -15.87
CA LEU A 73 -4.80 -14.29 -14.77
C LEU A 73 -4.11 -15.62 -14.52
N SER A 74 -3.73 -15.87 -13.28
CA SER A 74 -3.23 -17.14 -12.77
C SER A 74 -4.14 -17.66 -11.66
N LEU A 75 -4.22 -18.99 -11.54
CA LEU A 75 -4.93 -19.68 -10.47
C LEU A 75 -3.92 -20.56 -9.71
N SER A 76 -3.70 -20.26 -8.44
CA SER A 76 -2.70 -20.92 -7.60
C SER A 76 -1.35 -21.05 -8.31
N ASN A 77 -0.84 -19.93 -8.82
CA ASN A 77 0.43 -19.79 -9.55
C ASN A 77 0.50 -20.49 -10.91
N ARG A 78 -0.63 -21.00 -11.43
CA ARG A 78 -0.72 -21.53 -12.80
C ARG A 78 -1.40 -20.53 -13.71
N TYR A 79 -0.70 -20.06 -14.73
CA TYR A 79 -1.27 -19.20 -15.77
C TYR A 79 -2.53 -19.86 -16.38
N LEU A 80 -3.60 -19.08 -16.48
CA LEU A 80 -4.85 -19.47 -17.13
C LEU A 80 -4.98 -18.80 -18.48
N GLU A 81 -5.13 -17.48 -18.48
CA GLU A 81 -5.43 -16.69 -19.67
C GLU A 81 -5.15 -15.21 -19.44
N GLN A 82 -5.18 -14.43 -20.53
CA GLN A 82 -5.21 -12.98 -20.46
C GLN A 82 -6.63 -12.49 -20.74
N ARG A 83 -7.20 -11.66 -19.87
CA ARG A 83 -8.59 -11.20 -20.02
C ARG A 83 -8.81 -9.78 -19.49
N ASP A 84 -9.87 -9.15 -19.99
CA ASP A 84 -10.40 -7.95 -19.36
C ASP A 84 -11.17 -8.35 -18.09
N LEU A 85 -10.84 -7.69 -16.99
CA LEU A 85 -11.47 -7.91 -15.69
C LEU A 85 -11.83 -6.57 -15.06
N GLN A 86 -13.04 -6.49 -14.51
CA GLN A 86 -13.48 -5.34 -13.75
C GLN A 86 -12.89 -5.38 -12.34
N PHE A 87 -12.38 -4.25 -11.89
CA PHE A 87 -11.92 -4.03 -10.53
C PHE A 87 -12.75 -2.93 -9.89
N VAL A 88 -13.22 -3.19 -8.68
CA VAL A 88 -13.95 -2.24 -7.84
C VAL A 88 -13.07 -1.82 -6.66
N ARG A 89 -13.46 -0.76 -5.94
CA ARG A 89 -12.75 -0.42 -4.71
C ARG A 89 -12.99 -1.49 -3.65
N GLU A 90 -11.95 -1.77 -2.88
CA GLU A 90 -12.09 -2.57 -1.67
C GLU A 90 -13.07 -1.92 -0.70
N THR A 91 -13.90 -2.75 -0.05
CA THR A 91 -14.79 -2.31 1.02
C THR A 91 -14.05 -2.32 2.37
N PRO A 92 -14.53 -1.59 3.39
CA PRO A 92 -13.90 -1.57 4.71
C PRO A 92 -13.86 -2.94 5.42
N SER A 93 -14.64 -3.92 4.97
CA SER A 93 -14.63 -5.29 5.52
C SER A 93 -13.59 -6.19 4.87
N GLN A 94 -12.94 -5.74 3.79
CA GLN A 94 -11.90 -6.49 3.07
C GLN A 94 -10.50 -6.15 3.59
N THR A 95 -9.57 -7.08 3.39
CA THR A 95 -8.15 -6.82 3.65
C THR A 95 -7.62 -5.86 2.60
N SER A 96 -6.98 -4.77 3.03
CA SER A 96 -6.49 -3.77 2.10
C SER A 96 -5.28 -4.26 1.30
N THR A 97 -5.31 -4.11 -0.03
CA THR A 97 -4.16 -4.42 -0.90
C THR A 97 -3.41 -3.14 -1.29
N PRO A 98 -2.15 -3.24 -1.76
CA PRO A 98 -1.40 -2.08 -2.26
C PRO A 98 -2.09 -1.34 -3.42
N SER A 99 -2.93 -2.05 -4.19
CA SER A 99 -3.69 -1.46 -5.29
C SER A 99 -4.97 -0.76 -4.82
N GLY A 100 -5.53 -1.16 -3.67
CA GLY A 100 -6.85 -0.74 -3.20
C GLY A 100 -8.02 -1.26 -4.04
N LEU A 101 -7.77 -2.29 -4.86
CA LEU A 101 -8.70 -2.81 -5.86
C LEU A 101 -9.06 -4.27 -5.60
N PHE A 102 -10.36 -4.57 -5.67
CA PHE A 102 -10.91 -5.92 -5.58
C PHE A 102 -11.29 -6.44 -6.98
N PRO A 103 -10.86 -7.64 -7.38
CA PRO A 103 -11.23 -8.24 -8.66
C PRO A 103 -12.67 -8.73 -8.64
N CYS A 104 -13.48 -8.27 -9.60
CA CYS A 104 -14.89 -8.61 -9.70
C CYS A 104 -15.07 -9.92 -10.50
N PHE A 105 -15.37 -11.01 -9.80
CA PHE A 105 -15.73 -12.28 -10.43
C PHE A 105 -17.22 -12.60 -10.24
N SER A 106 -17.81 -13.22 -11.26
CA SER A 106 -19.15 -13.78 -11.19
C SER A 106 -19.14 -15.17 -10.54
N LEU A 107 -20.32 -15.64 -10.11
CA LEU A 107 -20.48 -17.01 -9.60
C LEU A 107 -20.02 -18.07 -10.62
N GLN A 108 -20.34 -17.85 -11.91
CA GLN A 108 -19.94 -18.75 -12.98
C GLN A 108 -18.42 -18.80 -13.12
N ALA A 109 -17.74 -17.64 -13.11
CA ALA A 109 -16.29 -17.60 -13.24
C ALA A 109 -15.59 -18.34 -12.07
N LEU A 110 -16.06 -18.13 -10.84
CA LEU A 110 -15.51 -18.85 -9.68
C LEU A 110 -15.75 -20.36 -9.77
N THR A 111 -16.91 -20.79 -10.26
CA THR A 111 -17.21 -22.20 -10.52
C THR A 111 -16.27 -22.78 -11.57
N ASP A 112 -16.03 -22.06 -12.66
CA ASP A 112 -15.11 -22.46 -13.74
C ASP A 112 -13.65 -22.54 -13.24
N PHE A 113 -13.29 -21.77 -12.21
CA PHE A 113 -12.00 -21.84 -11.51
C PHE A 113 -11.93 -22.94 -10.45
N GLY A 114 -12.99 -23.76 -10.29
CA GLY A 114 -12.98 -24.91 -9.40
C GLY A 114 -13.44 -24.62 -7.96
N VAL A 115 -14.02 -23.46 -7.69
CA VAL A 115 -14.69 -23.21 -6.40
C VAL A 115 -15.93 -24.09 -6.31
N ASP A 116 -16.07 -24.82 -5.19
CA ASP A 116 -17.22 -25.69 -4.94
C ASP A 116 -18.54 -24.89 -5.01
N PRO A 117 -19.49 -25.27 -5.89
CA PRO A 117 -20.80 -24.62 -5.99
C PRO A 117 -21.57 -24.57 -4.68
N GLU A 118 -21.37 -25.51 -3.77
CA GLU A 118 -22.02 -25.50 -2.45
C GLU A 118 -21.59 -24.29 -1.61
N ARG A 119 -20.32 -23.86 -1.74
CA ARG A 119 -19.78 -22.66 -1.06
C ARG A 119 -20.30 -21.36 -1.67
N LEU A 120 -20.85 -21.41 -2.89
CA LEU A 120 -21.32 -20.23 -3.64
C LEU A 120 -22.82 -19.94 -3.42
N LYS A 121 -23.56 -20.79 -2.71
CA LYS A 121 -25.02 -20.66 -2.55
C LYS A 121 -25.47 -19.44 -1.75
N ASN A 122 -24.70 -19.08 -0.72
CA ASN A 122 -25.06 -18.03 0.24
C ASN A 122 -24.12 -16.83 0.16
N THR A 123 -23.42 -16.66 -0.97
CA THR A 123 -22.43 -15.59 -1.11
C THR A 123 -23.07 -14.22 -1.21
N GLU A 124 -22.41 -13.23 -0.62
CA GLU A 124 -22.77 -11.84 -0.80
C GLU A 124 -22.35 -11.36 -2.19
N ILE A 125 -23.30 -10.80 -2.93
CA ILE A 125 -23.10 -10.27 -4.27
C ILE A 125 -23.29 -8.75 -4.19
N SER A 126 -22.30 -8.01 -4.69
CA SER A 126 -22.37 -6.55 -4.73
C SER A 126 -23.41 -6.05 -5.75
N ALA A 127 -23.74 -4.75 -5.69
CA ALA A 127 -24.59 -4.12 -6.70
C ALA A 127 -24.00 -4.21 -8.13
N ASP A 128 -22.68 -4.34 -8.24
CA ASP A 128 -21.95 -4.51 -9.50
C ASP A 128 -21.85 -5.99 -9.93
N ASN A 129 -22.60 -6.88 -9.28
CA ASN A 129 -22.59 -8.34 -9.49
C ASN A 129 -21.24 -9.02 -9.19
N CYS A 130 -20.43 -8.42 -8.31
CA CYS A 130 -19.18 -9.01 -7.84
C CYS A 130 -19.44 -9.93 -6.65
N VAL A 131 -18.90 -11.14 -6.69
CA VAL A 131 -18.97 -12.07 -5.56
C VAL A 131 -17.85 -11.73 -4.57
N TYR A 132 -18.20 -11.37 -3.34
CA TYR A 132 -17.20 -11.08 -2.30
C TYR A 132 -16.65 -12.36 -1.66
N PHE A 133 -15.34 -12.40 -1.41
CA PHE A 133 -14.65 -13.54 -0.78
C PHE A 133 -14.84 -13.54 0.74
N GLN A 134 -16.08 -13.72 1.20
CA GLN A 134 -16.47 -13.71 2.60
C GLN A 134 -17.31 -14.95 2.94
N GLY A 135 -17.52 -15.20 4.24
CA GLY A 135 -18.33 -16.34 4.69
C GLY A 135 -17.75 -17.67 4.23
N ASP A 136 -18.55 -18.45 3.50
CA ASP A 136 -18.15 -19.76 2.98
C ASP A 136 -16.99 -19.69 1.97
N LEU A 137 -16.71 -18.52 1.40
CA LEU A 137 -15.56 -18.28 0.52
C LEU A 137 -14.28 -17.84 1.26
N THR A 138 -14.28 -17.86 2.60
CA THR A 138 -13.07 -17.61 3.39
C THR A 138 -11.96 -18.56 2.94
N GLY A 139 -10.75 -18.03 2.76
CA GLY A 139 -9.59 -18.75 2.25
C GLY A 139 -9.31 -18.49 0.76
N ILE A 140 -10.30 -18.00 0.00
CA ILE A 140 -10.04 -17.47 -1.34
C ILE A 140 -9.37 -16.12 -1.19
N THR A 141 -8.19 -15.96 -1.78
CA THR A 141 -7.42 -14.71 -1.75
C THR A 141 -6.92 -14.36 -3.15
N TYR A 142 -6.42 -13.15 -3.31
CA TYR A 142 -5.86 -12.70 -4.57
C TYR A 142 -4.63 -11.83 -4.32
N ASP A 143 -3.70 -11.84 -5.27
CA ASP A 143 -2.59 -10.90 -5.34
C ASP A 143 -2.61 -10.21 -6.72
N TYR A 144 -2.69 -8.88 -6.72
CA TYR A 144 -2.75 -8.09 -7.93
C TYR A 144 -1.54 -7.16 -8.04
N ASP A 145 -0.59 -7.53 -8.90
CA ASP A 145 0.51 -6.66 -9.29
C ASP A 145 0.06 -5.74 -10.43
N PHE A 146 -0.48 -4.58 -10.07
CA PHE A 146 -0.94 -3.56 -11.01
C PHE A 146 0.16 -3.16 -12.01
N ASN A 147 1.42 -3.10 -11.60
CA ASN A 147 2.50 -2.63 -12.49
C ASN A 147 2.79 -3.65 -13.61
N LYS A 148 2.55 -4.93 -13.34
CA LYS A 148 2.71 -6.02 -14.32
C LYS A 148 1.40 -6.43 -14.98
N GLN A 149 0.27 -5.89 -14.52
CA GLN A 149 -1.06 -6.35 -14.92
C GLN A 149 -1.23 -7.86 -14.72
N GLN A 150 -0.74 -8.38 -13.59
CA GLN A 150 -0.79 -9.80 -13.26
C GLN A 150 -1.68 -10.01 -12.04
N LEU A 151 -2.67 -10.88 -12.17
CA LEU A 151 -3.57 -11.27 -11.08
C LEU A 151 -3.40 -12.76 -10.79
N ASP A 152 -3.09 -13.11 -9.55
CA ASP A 152 -3.06 -14.49 -9.09
C ASP A 152 -4.20 -14.72 -8.08
N LEU A 153 -5.11 -15.63 -8.40
CA LEU A 153 -6.22 -16.03 -7.54
C LEU A 153 -5.84 -17.33 -6.82
N GLN A 154 -5.99 -17.37 -5.50
CA GLN A 154 -5.77 -18.56 -4.68
C GLN A 154 -7.13 -19.05 -4.17
N VAL A 155 -7.49 -20.30 -4.47
CA VAL A 155 -8.80 -20.89 -4.18
C VAL A 155 -8.72 -22.14 -3.32
#